data_AF-A0A821LDR0-F1
#
_entry.id   AF-A0A821LDR0-F1
#
_cell.length_a   1.000
_cell.length_b   1.000
_cell.length_c   1.000
_cell.angle_alpha   90.00
_cell.angle_beta   90.00
_cell.angle_gamma   90.00
#
_symmetry.space_group_name_H-M   'P 1'
#
loop_
_entity.id
_entity.type
_entity.pdbx_description
1 polymer ?
#
loop_
_entity_poly.entity_id
_entity_poly.type
_entity_poly.pdbx_seq_one_letter_code
_entity_poly.pdbx_strand_id
1 'polypeptide(L)'
;MIFTLFAPTIDDVKLILDDKDVLMDKQSDGTFICSVDNLSDGDHQYKFQISKKGWVLTTSIDIIDPYATKYDPDEQVGYITIKNGKRYEEEFKWQYDQIKLPDNKEFKWQYDQIKLPDNKELILYELYVADFSDSGKFL
;
A
#
# COMPACT_ATOMS: atom_id res chain seq x y z
N MET A 1 -3.61 16.55 2.00
CA MET A 1 -3.38 15.09 2.04
C MET A 1 -3.00 14.71 3.46
N ILE A 2 -3.60 13.67 4.03
CA ILE A 2 -3.28 13.22 5.40
C ILE A 2 -2.38 12.00 5.31
N PHE A 3 -1.27 12.02 6.05
CA PHE A 3 -0.39 10.88 6.25
C PHE A 3 -0.47 10.45 7.70
N THR A 4 -0.47 9.13 7.92
CA THR A 4 -0.54 8.54 9.25
C THR A 4 0.49 7.43 9.40
N LEU A 5 1.04 7.29 10.60
CA LEU A 5 1.91 6.18 10.96
C LEU A 5 1.61 5.74 12.40
N PHE A 6 1.20 4.50 12.60
CA PHE A 6 1.05 3.93 13.94
C PHE A 6 2.40 3.45 14.47
N ALA A 7 2.96 4.15 15.46
CA ALA A 7 4.30 3.88 15.99
C ALA A 7 4.40 4.22 17.49
N PRO A 8 3.65 3.55 18.38
CA PRO A 8 3.43 3.99 19.77
C PRO A 8 4.70 4.15 20.61
N THR A 9 5.72 3.34 20.33
CA THR A 9 6.99 3.29 21.08
C THR A 9 8.08 4.22 20.53
N ILE A 10 7.79 4.95 19.44
CA ILE A 10 8.69 5.89 18.78
C ILE A 10 8.48 7.29 19.37
N ASP A 11 9.55 8.08 19.48
CA ASP A 11 9.48 9.40 20.09
C ASP A 11 9.03 10.45 19.08
N ASP A 12 9.67 10.48 17.90
CA ASP A 12 9.48 11.49 16.88
C ASP A 12 9.39 10.84 15.49
N VAL A 13 8.49 11.35 14.64
CA VAL A 13 8.35 10.92 13.24
C VAL A 13 8.32 12.13 12.34
N LYS A 14 9.01 12.00 11.21
CA LYS A 14 9.01 12.96 10.11
C LYS A 14 8.60 12.25 8.83
N LEU A 15 7.68 12.83 8.08
CA LEU A 15 7.41 12.49 6.70
C LEU A 15 8.47 13.17 5.82
N ILE A 16 9.13 12.39 4.97
CA ILE A 16 9.98 12.90 3.89
C ILE A 16 9.18 12.71 2.62
N LEU A 17 8.76 13.80 1.96
CA LEU A 17 7.93 13.82 0.76
C LEU A 17 8.62 14.67 -0.31
N ASP A 18 9.02 14.08 -1.43
CA ASP A 18 9.80 14.72 -2.50
C ASP A 18 10.94 15.60 -1.95
N ASP A 19 11.81 14.99 -1.12
CA ASP A 19 12.93 15.64 -0.42
C ASP A 19 12.54 16.77 0.56
N LYS A 20 11.27 16.89 0.92
CA LYS A 20 10.78 17.85 1.92
C LYS A 20 10.39 17.15 3.21
N ASP A 21 10.90 17.70 4.29
CA ASP A 21 10.67 17.21 5.64
C ASP A 21 9.42 17.84 6.26
N VAL A 22 8.51 17.02 6.76
CA VAL A 22 7.31 17.44 7.49
C VAL A 22 7.27 16.68 8.82
N LEU A 23 7.35 17.41 9.93
CA LEU A 23 7.21 16.80 11.26
C LEU A 23 5.77 16.33 11.48
N MET A 24 5.59 15.18 12.11
CA MET A 24 4.28 14.61 12.40
C MET A 24 3.91 14.76 13.88
N ASP A 25 2.64 15.03 14.14
CA ASP A 25 2.11 15.19 15.49
C ASP A 25 1.73 13.83 16.09
N LYS A 26 2.38 13.47 17.21
CA LYS A 26 2.07 12.25 17.96
C LYS A 26 0.76 12.41 18.72
N GLN A 27 -0.19 11.53 18.42
CA GLN A 27 -1.47 11.40 19.11
C GLN A 27 -1.34 10.52 20.36
N SER A 28 -2.35 10.58 21.24
CA SER A 28 -2.36 9.86 22.51
C SER A 28 -2.40 8.34 22.37
N ASP A 29 -2.90 7.82 21.26
CA ASP A 29 -2.93 6.40 20.92
C ASP A 29 -1.60 5.87 20.35
N GLY A 30 -0.63 6.76 20.09
CA GLY A 30 0.64 6.43 19.46
C GLY A 30 0.65 6.53 17.93
N THR A 31 -0.42 7.04 17.32
CA THR A 31 -0.49 7.39 15.90
C THR A 31 0.20 8.73 15.67
N PHE A 32 1.05 8.83 14.67
CA PHE A 32 1.60 10.09 14.17
C PHE A 32 0.77 10.54 12.97
N ILE A 33 0.43 11.84 12.91
CA ILE A 33 -0.41 12.39 11.84
C ILE A 33 0.22 13.69 11.32
N CYS A 34 0.20 13.90 10.02
CA CYS A 34 0.42 15.22 9.43
C CYS A 34 -0.48 15.46 8.22
N SER A 35 -0.74 16.73 7.94
CA SER A 35 -1.45 17.18 6.74
C SER A 35 -0.50 17.94 5.84
N VAL A 36 -0.42 17.53 4.57
CA VAL A 36 0.32 18.25 3.53
C VAL A 36 -0.67 18.83 2.53
N ASP A 37 -0.68 20.15 2.42
CA ASP A 37 -1.59 20.87 1.53
C ASP A 37 -1.01 21.01 0.12
N ASN A 38 -1.91 21.13 -0.87
CA ASN A 38 -1.58 21.47 -2.25
C ASN A 38 -0.53 20.55 -2.93
N LEU A 39 -0.58 19.23 -2.69
CA LEU A 39 0.13 18.30 -3.57
C LEU A 39 -0.43 18.42 -4.98
N SER A 40 0.46 18.57 -5.96
CA SER A 40 0.13 18.51 -7.38
C SER A 40 -0.40 17.13 -7.76
N ASP A 41 -1.11 17.04 -8.88
CA ASP A 41 -1.41 15.74 -9.48
C ASP A 41 -0.11 15.09 -10.00
N GLY A 42 0.02 13.78 -9.82
CA GLY A 42 1.23 13.03 -10.18
C GLY A 42 1.64 12.01 -9.13
N ASP A 43 2.76 11.34 -9.38
CA ASP A 43 3.40 10.43 -8.43
C ASP A 43 4.35 11.21 -7.53
N HIS A 44 4.25 10.99 -6.23
CA HIS A 44 5.11 11.59 -5.21
C HIS A 44 5.81 10.50 -4.41
N GLN A 45 7.12 10.67 -4.24
CA GLN A 45 7.93 9.76 -3.44
C GLN A 45 7.84 10.15 -1.97
N TYR A 46 7.67 9.16 -1.10
CA TYR A 46 7.65 9.41 0.33
C TYR A 46 8.23 8.26 1.16
N LYS A 47 8.70 8.62 2.35
CA LYS A 47 9.10 7.69 3.40
C LYS A 47 8.95 8.34 4.77
N PHE A 48 9.00 7.55 5.83
CA PHE A 48 9.02 8.07 7.19
C PHE A 48 10.41 7.95 7.77
N GLN A 49 10.88 9.00 8.43
CA GLN A 49 12.03 8.94 9.32
C GLN A 49 11.52 8.85 10.75
N ILE A 50 11.78 7.71 11.39
CA ILE A 50 11.40 7.46 12.77
C ILE A 50 12.62 7.65 13.67
N SER A 51 12.43 8.24 14.85
CA SER A 51 13.50 8.49 15.79
C SER A 51 13.14 8.00 17.18
N LYS A 52 14.12 7.34 17.82
CA LYS A 52 14.01 6.87 19.20
C LYS A 52 15.16 7.40 20.03
N LYS A 53 14.84 8.05 21.14
CA LYS A 53 15.80 8.61 22.11
C LYS A 53 16.28 7.46 23.00
N GLY A 54 17.54 7.08 22.82
CA GLY A 54 18.25 6.21 23.75
C GLY A 54 18.82 7.00 24.92
N TRP A 55 19.37 6.28 25.91
CA TRP A 55 19.99 6.90 27.10
C TRP A 55 21.19 7.79 26.77
N VAL A 56 21.91 7.48 25.69
CA VAL A 56 23.16 8.19 25.29
C VAL A 56 23.04 8.84 23.92
N LEU A 57 22.26 8.25 23.01
CA LEU A 57 22.15 8.67 21.61
C LEU A 57 20.71 8.51 21.12
N THR A 58 20.30 9.44 20.26
CA THR A 58 19.10 9.30 19.45
C THR A 58 19.45 8.56 18.18
N THR A 59 18.70 7.51 17.85
CA THR A 59 18.83 6.81 16.59
C THR A 59 17.65 7.17 15.70
N SER A 60 17.95 7.54 14.46
CA SER A 60 16.95 7.79 13.42
C SER A 60 17.13 6.78 12.29
N ILE A 61 16.03 6.23 11.79
CA ILE A 61 16.03 5.34 10.62
C ILE A 61 14.90 5.72 9.69
N ASP A 62 15.15 5.56 8.40
CA ASP A 62 14.14 5.72 7.37
C ASP A 62 13.42 4.38 7.16
N ILE A 63 12.09 4.43 6.99
CA ILE A 63 11.23 3.29 6.74
C ILE A 63 10.24 3.59 5.62
N ILE A 64 9.88 2.55 4.87
CA ILE A 64 8.74 2.59 3.96
C ILE A 64 7.46 2.53 4.81
N ASP A 65 6.42 3.22 4.36
CA ASP A 65 5.09 3.13 4.96
C ASP A 65 4.58 1.68 4.93
N PRO A 66 4.23 1.07 6.09
CA PRO A 66 3.65 -0.26 6.14
C PRO A 66 2.38 -0.43 5.31
N TYR A 67 1.70 0.66 4.97
CA TYR A 67 0.49 0.71 4.14
C TYR A 67 0.76 1.24 2.71
N ALA A 68 2.02 1.31 2.27
CA ALA A 68 2.34 1.66 0.89
C ALA A 68 1.76 0.62 -0.09
N THR A 69 1.02 1.08 -1.09
CA THR A 69 0.46 0.24 -2.16
C THR A 69 1.38 0.16 -3.39
N LYS A 70 2.31 1.11 -3.52
CA LYS A 70 3.36 1.16 -4.54
C LYS A 70 4.66 1.55 -3.84
N TYR A 71 5.74 0.81 -4.09
CA TYR A 71 7.05 1.08 -3.51
C TYR A 71 8.15 0.73 -4.50
N ASP A 72 9.33 1.33 -4.30
CA ASP A 72 10.55 0.97 -5.01
C ASP A 72 11.53 0.34 -4.02
N PRO A 73 11.93 -0.94 -4.21
CA PRO A 73 12.85 -1.64 -3.32
C PRO A 73 14.29 -1.12 -3.40
N ASP A 74 14.71 -0.58 -4.55
CA ASP A 74 16.07 -0.09 -4.75
C ASP A 74 16.26 1.26 -4.05
N GLU A 75 15.25 2.12 -4.15
CA GLU A 75 15.25 3.45 -3.52
C GLU A 75 14.71 3.45 -2.07
N GLN A 76 14.06 2.36 -1.65
CA GLN A 76 13.41 2.20 -0.34
C GLN A 76 12.40 3.32 -0.03
N VAL A 77 11.55 3.65 -1.02
CA VAL A 77 10.50 4.67 -0.92
C VAL A 77 9.13 4.11 -1.28
N GLY A 78 8.09 4.65 -0.67
CA GLY A 78 6.71 4.49 -1.12
C GLY A 78 6.35 5.54 -2.17
N TYR A 79 5.32 5.26 -2.96
CA TYR A 79 4.73 6.22 -3.89
C TYR A 79 3.27 6.46 -3.54
N ILE A 80 2.88 7.73 -3.53
CA ILE A 80 1.49 8.14 -3.50
C ILE A 80 1.17 8.87 -4.81
N THR A 81 0.14 8.39 -5.51
CA THR A 81 -0.36 9.06 -6.70
C THR A 81 -1.48 10.01 -6.29
N ILE A 82 -1.43 11.24 -6.78
CA ILE A 82 -2.44 12.28 -6.56
C ILE A 82 -3.15 12.56 -7.88
N LYS A 83 -4.49 12.61 -7.83
CA LYS A 83 -5.34 12.94 -8.97
C LYS A 83 -6.51 13.80 -8.52
N ASN A 84 -6.71 14.93 -9.19
CA ASN A 84 -7.67 15.97 -8.82
C ASN A 84 -7.54 16.39 -7.33
N GLY A 85 -6.31 16.51 -6.83
CA GLY A 85 -6.01 16.90 -5.44
C GLY A 85 -6.38 15.86 -4.37
N LYS A 86 -6.69 14.62 -4.76
CA LYS A 86 -7.00 13.50 -3.86
C LYS A 86 -6.03 12.35 -4.09
N ARG A 87 -5.88 11.49 -3.07
CA ARG A 87 -5.14 10.23 -3.21
C ARG A 87 -5.84 9.43 -4.30
N TYR A 88 -5.10 9.10 -5.35
CA TYR A 88 -5.58 8.19 -6.37
C TYR A 88 -5.46 6.78 -5.81
N GLU A 89 -6.60 6.15 -5.61
CA GLU A 89 -6.70 4.72 -5.45
C GLU A 89 -7.10 4.18 -6.81
N GLU A 90 -6.36 3.18 -7.31
CA GLU A 90 -6.65 2.59 -8.61
C GLU A 90 -8.06 1.96 -8.56
N GLU A 91 -9.01 2.59 -9.23
CA GLU A 91 -10.34 2.02 -9.43
C GLU A 91 -10.23 0.87 -10.42
N PHE A 92 -9.93 -0.33 -9.93
CA PHE A 92 -10.03 -1.52 -10.75
C PHE A 92 -11.49 -1.81 -11.06
N LYS A 93 -11.89 -1.59 -12.31
CA LYS A 93 -13.22 -1.97 -12.82
C LYS A 93 -13.13 -3.35 -13.44
N TRP A 94 -13.78 -4.33 -12.81
CA TRP A 94 -13.92 -5.67 -13.35
C TRP A 94 -14.60 -5.62 -14.73
N GLN A 95 -13.88 -6.04 -15.77
CA GLN A 95 -14.37 -5.97 -17.16
C GLN A 95 -15.38 -7.07 -17.51
N TYR A 96 -15.57 -8.05 -16.62
CA TYR A 96 -16.43 -9.22 -16.85
C TYR A 96 -17.79 -9.16 -16.13
N ASP A 97 -18.09 -8.05 -15.45
CA ASP A 97 -19.39 -7.84 -14.78
C ASP A 97 -20.56 -7.67 -15.77
N GLN A 98 -20.27 -7.47 -17.06
CA GLN A 98 -21.30 -7.33 -18.12
C GLN A 98 -21.86 -8.65 -18.64
N ILE A 99 -21.45 -9.80 -18.09
CA ILE A 99 -22.16 -11.06 -18.35
C ILE A 99 -23.49 -10.98 -17.61
N LYS A 100 -24.55 -10.55 -18.31
CA LYS A 100 -25.92 -10.59 -17.79
C LYS A 100 -26.29 -12.03 -17.45
N LEU A 101 -26.45 -12.30 -16.15
CA LEU A 101 -27.06 -13.53 -15.66
C LEU A 101 -28.56 -13.54 -16.05
N PRO A 102 -29.14 -14.70 -16.40
CA PRO A 102 -30.58 -14.80 -16.68
C PRO A 102 -31.41 -14.34 -15.48
N ASP A 103 -32.54 -13.71 -15.76
CA ASP A 103 -33.39 -12.97 -14.82
C ASP A 103 -33.67 -13.72 -13.50
N ASN A 104 -33.45 -13.01 -12.38
CA ASN A 104 -33.88 -13.31 -11.00
C ASN A 104 -32.91 -14.02 -10.02
N LYS A 105 -31.59 -13.90 -10.13
CA LYS A 105 -30.69 -14.34 -9.03
C LYS A 105 -29.50 -13.40 -8.82
N GLU A 106 -29.20 -13.12 -7.55
CA GLU A 106 -28.06 -12.35 -7.04
C GLU A 106 -26.74 -12.69 -7.75
N PHE A 107 -25.83 -11.71 -7.79
CA PHE A 107 -24.47 -11.90 -8.27
C PHE A 107 -23.78 -12.95 -7.38
N LYS A 108 -23.62 -14.17 -7.90
CA LYS A 108 -22.80 -15.23 -7.31
C LYS A 108 -21.49 -15.28 -8.09
N TRP A 109 -20.36 -15.19 -7.40
CA TRP A 109 -19.06 -15.59 -7.94
C TRP A 109 -19.19 -16.92 -8.69
N GLN A 110 -18.75 -16.98 -9.95
CA GLN A 110 -18.86 -18.20 -10.76
C GLN A 110 -18.01 -19.37 -10.22
N TYR A 111 -17.08 -19.08 -9.31
CA TYR A 111 -16.12 -20.04 -8.75
C TYR A 111 -16.30 -20.30 -7.24
N ASP A 112 -17.08 -19.49 -6.50
CA ASP A 112 -17.33 -19.74 -5.06
C ASP A 112 -18.17 -21.00 -4.81
N GLN A 113 -18.91 -21.44 -5.83
CA GLN A 113 -19.73 -22.65 -5.79
C GLN A 113 -18.99 -23.86 -6.37
N ILE A 114 -17.74 -23.69 -6.83
CA ILE A 114 -16.92 -24.82 -7.26
C ILE A 114 -16.46 -25.53 -5.99
N LYS A 115 -16.95 -26.76 -5.82
CA LYS A 115 -16.40 -27.66 -4.80
C LYS A 115 -14.91 -27.77 -5.08
N LEU A 116 -14.09 -27.27 -4.16
CA LEU A 116 -12.64 -27.47 -4.22
C LEU A 116 -12.40 -28.98 -4.38
N PRO A 117 -11.45 -29.40 -5.24
CA PRO A 117 -11.13 -30.81 -5.38
C PRO A 117 -10.83 -31.40 -4.00
N ASP A 118 -11.26 -32.65 -3.77
CA ASP A 118 -10.95 -33.32 -2.52
C ASP A 118 -9.41 -33.40 -2.35
N ASN A 119 -8.89 -33.44 -1.13
CA ASN A 119 -7.43 -33.37 -0.89
C ASN A 119 -6.60 -34.40 -1.67
N LYS A 120 -7.22 -35.51 -2.12
CA LYS A 120 -6.57 -36.57 -2.92
C LYS A 120 -6.51 -36.26 -4.41
N GLU A 121 -7.28 -35.28 -4.87
CA GLU A 121 -7.41 -34.81 -6.25
C GLU A 121 -6.75 -33.43 -6.45
N LEU A 122 -6.39 -32.75 -5.35
CA LEU A 122 -5.69 -31.46 -5.40
C LEU A 122 -4.25 -31.63 -5.89
N ILE A 123 -3.97 -31.07 -7.05
CA ILE A 123 -2.61 -30.91 -7.58
C ILE A 123 -2.28 -29.42 -7.50
N LEU A 124 -1.31 -29.05 -6.67
CA LEU A 124 -0.84 -27.68 -6.53
C LEU A 124 0.34 -27.44 -7.47
N TYR A 125 0.27 -26.34 -8.23
CA TYR A 125 1.38 -25.83 -9.02
C TYR A 125 1.94 -24.61 -8.30
N GLU A 126 3.12 -24.77 -7.71
CA GLU A 126 3.89 -23.64 -7.20
C GLU A 126 4.56 -22.94 -8.39
N LEU A 127 4.31 -21.64 -8.52
CA LEU A 127 4.77 -20.84 -9.65
C LEU A 127 5.44 -19.58 -9.13
N TYR A 128 6.69 -19.37 -9.55
CA TYR A 128 7.38 -18.09 -9.36
C TYR A 128 7.14 -17.22 -10.59
N VAL A 129 6.21 -16.26 -10.48
CA VAL A 129 5.70 -15.46 -11.62
C VAL A 129 6.80 -14.77 -12.40
N ALA A 130 7.83 -14.27 -11.71
CA ALA A 130 8.92 -13.53 -12.33
C ALA A 130 9.77 -14.39 -13.29
N ASP A 131 9.85 -15.71 -13.07
CA ASP A 131 10.64 -16.65 -13.89
C ASP A 131 9.76 -17.52 -14.79
N PHE A 132 8.46 -17.58 -14.51
CA PHE A 132 7.50 -18.37 -15.28
C PHE A 132 7.04 -17.70 -16.57
N SER A 133 7.22 -16.38 -16.70
CA SER A 133 6.83 -15.63 -17.89
C SER A 133 8.06 -15.04 -18.59
N ASP A 134 8.06 -15.04 -19.92
CA ASP A 134 9.16 -14.49 -20.73
C ASP A 134 9.48 -13.01 -20.40
N SER A 135 8.53 -12.29 -19.80
CA SER A 135 8.68 -10.87 -19.43
C SER A 135 8.80 -10.62 -17.93
N GLY A 136 8.54 -11.61 -17.08
CA GLY A 136 8.55 -11.48 -15.62
C GLY A 136 7.56 -10.47 -15.03
N LYS A 137 6.51 -10.08 -15.79
CA LYS A 137 5.55 -9.02 -15.41
C LYS A 137 4.12 -9.55 -15.44
N PHE A 138 3.29 -9.03 -14.54
CA PHE A 138 1.84 -9.12 -14.66
C PHE A 138 1.40 -8.24 -15.85
N LEU A 139 0.50 -8.76 -16.70
CA LEU A 139 -0.07 -8.05 -17.86
C LEU A 139 -1.01 -6.91 -17.43
#